data_AF-A0A849EUZ8-F1
#
_entry.id   AF-A0A849EUZ8-F1
#
_cell.length_a   1.000
_cell.length_b   1.000
_cell.length_c   1.000
_cell.angle_alpha   90.00
_cell.angle_beta   90.00
_cell.angle_gamma   90.00
#
_symmetry.space_group_name_H-M   'P 1'
#
loop_
_entity.id
_entity.type
_entity.pdbx_description
1 polymer ?
#
loop_
_entity_poly.entity_id
_entity_poly.type
_entity_poly.pdbx_seq_one_letter_code
_entity_poly.pdbx_strand_id
1 'polypeptide(L)'
;MKAKGLWRIVSIMAVFSLLFGFLGCRKEKNVNLTPPPTGHELLLKAFEESGGETVDAVCEREVVGISLEMFVWWGQNIPDYYRLWWPEMHFVEERHMTPEGEIRGIIKEMIWPYYTEFIILIDHDGVMEFLSPDGEVMGAVYGSVTPTSKGVLIKAVHTLPAKTPQSFIDALEDHFHDEVQDLPRFLPELYENPELYEQPPTGHDVLHEAYKASEGDVVELIVDQEIAGITMEMWDWWAINGVENYRLWWPEMHFVNEMSMTPYGPRITIKEMIWPYYTEFCLSIIEGGAGFMSPDNEVMGQLTHTLKETPGGIKIHSVAVLPAMTPQSFVDALEAHINYEMQDLKRFLPELYAQKTGNLQRAILGR
;
A
#
# COMPACT_ATOMS: atom_id res chain seq x y z
N MET A 1 35.29 -34.94 -9.00
CA MET A 1 34.27 -34.53 -10.00
C MET A 1 33.72 -33.19 -9.56
N LYS A 2 33.58 -32.19 -10.45
CA LYS A 2 32.86 -30.95 -10.11
C LYS A 2 31.38 -31.16 -10.41
N ALA A 3 30.50 -31.02 -9.42
CA ALA A 3 29.06 -31.04 -9.65
C ALA A 3 28.69 -29.79 -10.48
N LYS A 4 28.15 -30.01 -11.69
CA LYS A 4 27.45 -28.94 -12.40
C LYS A 4 26.10 -28.76 -11.72
N GLY A 5 25.96 -27.70 -10.91
CA GLY A 5 24.66 -27.31 -10.37
C GLY A 5 23.73 -27.01 -11.53
N LEU A 6 22.63 -27.77 -11.64
CA LEU A 6 21.62 -27.55 -12.67
C LEU A 6 20.70 -26.43 -12.17
N TRP A 7 20.80 -25.25 -12.77
CA TRP A 7 19.81 -24.20 -12.56
C TRP A 7 18.49 -24.64 -13.19
N ARG A 8 17.40 -24.62 -12.43
CA ARG A 8 16.05 -24.68 -12.99
C ARG A 8 15.67 -23.26 -13.39
N ILE A 9 15.55 -23.01 -14.69
CA ILE A 9 14.68 -21.93 -15.17
C ILE A 9 13.27 -22.42 -14.91
N VAL A 10 12.60 -21.84 -13.92
CA VAL A 10 11.17 -21.99 -13.72
C VAL A 10 10.52 -20.86 -14.53
N SER A 11 9.94 -21.19 -15.69
CA SER A 11 9.07 -20.24 -16.39
C SER A 11 7.93 -19.84 -15.47
N ILE A 12 7.73 -18.54 -15.29
CA ILE A 12 7.30 -18.03 -13.98
C ILE A 12 5.81 -18.15 -13.70
N MET A 13 5.53 -18.63 -12.48
CA MET A 13 4.34 -18.31 -11.68
C MET A 13 4.74 -17.73 -10.32
N ALA A 14 6.02 -17.38 -10.13
CA ALA A 14 6.63 -17.17 -8.82
C ALA A 14 7.70 -16.05 -8.82
N VAL A 15 7.33 -14.87 -8.35
CA VAL A 15 8.21 -13.68 -8.23
C VAL A 15 7.73 -12.83 -7.06
N PHE A 16 8.62 -12.38 -6.16
CA PHE A 16 8.68 -11.00 -5.63
C PHE A 16 9.85 -10.74 -4.63
N SER A 17 10.37 -9.49 -4.68
CA SER A 17 10.75 -8.62 -3.52
C SER A 17 12.18 -8.89 -2.84
N LEU A 18 12.77 -8.35 -1.70
CA LEU A 18 12.41 -7.27 -0.70
C LEU A 18 13.42 -6.98 0.61
N LEU A 19 13.57 -5.86 1.57
CA LEU A 19 14.42 -5.05 2.77
C LEU A 19 15.64 -4.03 2.55
N PHE A 20 15.55 -2.77 3.06
CA PHE A 20 16.20 -2.25 4.33
C PHE A 20 16.01 -0.72 4.54
N GLY A 21 15.66 -0.18 5.73
CA GLY A 21 15.18 -0.78 6.99
C GLY A 21 15.54 0.05 8.25
N PHE A 22 14.70 0.02 9.31
CA PHE A 22 15.02 0.62 10.63
C PHE A 22 14.26 -0.03 11.83
N LEU A 23 14.73 0.25 13.06
CA LEU A 23 14.13 0.01 14.39
C LEU A 23 13.89 -1.44 14.92
N GLY A 24 14.55 -1.74 16.04
CA GLY A 24 13.92 -2.38 17.23
C GLY A 24 13.80 -3.91 17.27
N CYS A 25 14.63 -4.58 18.07
CA CYS A 25 14.48 -6.01 18.41
C CYS A 25 13.20 -6.31 19.21
N ARG A 26 12.08 -6.58 18.53
CA ARG A 26 10.96 -7.33 19.11
C ARG A 26 11.39 -8.78 19.41
N LYS A 27 10.98 -9.32 20.55
CA LYS A 27 11.08 -10.76 20.81
C LYS A 27 10.04 -11.50 19.97
N GLU A 28 10.43 -12.66 19.45
CA GLU A 28 9.54 -13.61 18.77
C GLU A 28 8.36 -13.95 19.69
N LYS A 29 7.17 -13.50 19.29
CA LYS A 29 5.88 -14.04 19.71
C LYS A 29 5.39 -14.96 18.60
N ASN A 30 4.48 -15.88 18.93
CA ASN A 30 3.74 -16.68 17.94
C ASN A 30 3.28 -15.79 16.78
N VAL A 31 3.60 -16.17 15.55
CA VAL A 31 3.27 -15.37 14.38
C VAL A 31 1.77 -15.45 14.14
N ASN A 32 1.12 -14.30 13.91
CA ASN A 32 -0.26 -14.30 13.49
C ASN A 32 -0.32 -14.67 12.01
N LEU A 33 -0.80 -15.88 11.70
CA LEU A 33 -0.92 -16.41 10.33
C LEU A 33 -2.25 -16.01 9.66
N THR A 34 -2.99 -15.08 10.26
CA THR A 34 -4.10 -14.36 9.63
C THR A 34 -3.58 -13.00 9.15
N PRO A 35 -3.80 -12.62 7.88
CA PRO A 35 -3.57 -11.26 7.38
C PRO A 35 -4.03 -10.16 8.36
N PRO A 36 -3.30 -9.04 8.51
CA PRO A 36 -3.82 -7.87 9.20
C PRO A 36 -5.04 -7.33 8.43
N PRO A 37 -6.16 -6.99 9.10
CA PRO A 37 -7.29 -6.39 8.42
C PRO A 37 -6.97 -4.96 7.96
N THR A 38 -7.57 -4.54 6.85
CA THR A 38 -7.58 -3.12 6.42
C THR A 38 -8.44 -2.29 7.36
N GLY A 39 -8.30 -0.96 7.34
CA GLY A 39 -9.20 -0.08 8.08
C GLY A 39 -10.66 -0.25 7.66
N HIS A 40 -10.90 -0.48 6.36
CA HIS A 40 -12.25 -0.75 5.83
C HIS A 40 -12.83 -2.07 6.35
N GLU A 41 -12.04 -3.16 6.39
CA GLU A 41 -12.46 -4.44 6.99
C GLU A 41 -12.73 -4.32 8.50
N LEU A 42 -11.94 -3.51 9.21
CA LEU A 42 -12.18 -3.22 10.63
C LEU A 42 -13.48 -2.44 10.85
N LEU A 43 -13.73 -1.41 10.05
CA LEU A 43 -14.92 -0.56 10.15
C LEU A 43 -16.20 -1.29 9.73
N LEU A 44 -16.16 -2.11 8.66
CA LEU A 44 -17.28 -3.00 8.29
C LEU A 44 -17.64 -3.94 9.43
N LYS A 45 -16.67 -4.68 9.96
CA LYS A 45 -16.89 -5.60 11.08
C LYS A 45 -17.42 -4.86 12.31
N ALA A 46 -16.86 -3.68 12.60
CA ALA A 46 -17.31 -2.86 13.71
C ALA A 46 -18.75 -2.37 13.51
N PHE A 47 -19.16 -2.02 12.30
CA PHE A 47 -20.52 -1.62 11.94
C PHE A 47 -21.51 -2.79 12.17
N GLU A 48 -21.22 -3.97 11.62
CA GLU A 48 -21.99 -5.20 11.86
C GLU A 48 -22.15 -5.53 13.36
N GLU A 49 -21.05 -5.44 14.13
CA GLU A 49 -21.05 -5.76 15.57
C GLU A 49 -21.64 -4.63 16.45
N SER A 50 -21.84 -3.42 15.91
CA SER A 50 -22.37 -2.26 16.67
C SER A 50 -23.89 -2.18 16.70
N GLY A 51 -24.59 -2.74 15.71
CA GLY A 51 -26.05 -2.65 15.63
C GLY A 51 -26.60 -1.22 15.57
N GLY A 52 -25.84 -0.29 15.00
CA GLY A 52 -26.16 1.15 14.91
C GLY A 52 -25.71 2.00 16.10
N GLU A 53 -25.03 1.44 17.12
CA GLU A 53 -24.32 2.25 18.12
C GLU A 53 -23.07 2.90 17.52
N THR A 54 -22.75 4.16 17.89
CA THR A 54 -21.54 4.88 17.45
C THR A 54 -20.65 5.33 18.60
N VAL A 55 -19.41 5.72 18.27
CA VAL A 55 -18.42 6.36 19.13
C VAL A 55 -17.75 7.51 18.37
N ASP A 56 -17.52 8.65 19.03
CA ASP A 56 -16.87 9.80 18.41
C ASP A 56 -15.37 9.83 18.77
N ALA A 57 -14.50 9.86 17.75
CA ALA A 57 -13.12 10.33 17.89
C ALA A 57 -13.11 11.85 17.64
N VAL A 58 -12.47 12.63 18.51
CA VAL A 58 -12.57 14.10 18.50
C VAL A 58 -11.19 14.74 18.45
N CYS A 59 -10.74 15.02 17.22
CA CYS A 59 -9.40 15.52 16.94
C CYS A 59 -9.43 17.06 16.82
N GLU A 60 -8.49 17.78 17.45
CA GLU A 60 -8.50 19.25 17.49
C GLU A 60 -7.08 19.85 17.59
N ARG A 61 -6.69 20.73 16.65
CA ARG A 61 -5.33 21.31 16.59
C ARG A 61 -5.32 22.78 16.13
N GLU A 62 -4.60 23.66 16.84
CA GLU A 62 -4.26 25.01 16.34
C GLU A 62 -3.12 24.86 15.31
N VAL A 63 -3.42 25.19 14.06
CA VAL A 63 -2.48 25.22 12.93
C VAL A 63 -2.07 26.67 12.69
N VAL A 64 -0.80 26.96 12.98
CA VAL A 64 -0.21 28.31 12.92
C VAL A 64 0.33 28.60 11.53
N GLY A 65 0.10 29.81 11.02
CA GLY A 65 0.68 30.29 9.75
C GLY A 65 -0.20 30.16 8.51
N ILE A 66 -1.35 29.48 8.59
CA ILE A 66 -2.37 29.44 7.51
C ILE A 66 -3.60 30.27 7.90
N SER A 67 -4.27 30.90 6.94
CA SER A 67 -5.51 31.64 7.17
C SER A 67 -6.75 30.76 6.99
N LEU A 68 -7.91 31.22 7.48
CA LEU A 68 -9.20 30.58 7.18
C LEU A 68 -9.48 30.56 5.67
N GLU A 69 -9.08 31.60 4.94
CA GLU A 69 -9.26 31.70 3.49
C GLU A 69 -8.41 30.66 2.75
N MET A 70 -7.15 30.48 3.16
CA MET A 70 -6.27 29.41 2.66
C MET A 70 -6.86 28.02 2.90
N PHE A 71 -7.42 27.78 4.10
CA PHE A 71 -8.01 26.46 4.41
C PHE A 71 -9.35 26.22 3.69
N VAL A 72 -10.19 27.24 3.52
CA VAL A 72 -11.44 27.11 2.74
C VAL A 72 -11.13 26.88 1.26
N TRP A 73 -10.11 27.55 0.71
CA TRP A 73 -9.61 27.27 -0.63
C TRP A 73 -9.05 25.85 -0.73
N TRP A 74 -8.25 25.41 0.25
CA TRP A 74 -7.73 24.03 0.33
C TRP A 74 -8.87 23.01 0.22
N GLY A 75 -9.90 23.12 1.07
CA GLY A 75 -11.06 22.22 1.08
C GLY A 75 -11.78 22.04 -0.27
N GLN A 76 -11.74 23.07 -1.11
CA GLN A 76 -12.34 23.08 -2.45
C GLN A 76 -11.45 22.43 -3.53
N ASN A 77 -10.12 22.38 -3.31
CA ASN A 77 -9.12 21.93 -4.29
C ASN A 77 -8.37 20.66 -3.83
N ILE A 78 -8.74 20.03 -2.70
CA ILE A 78 -8.05 18.83 -2.17
C ILE A 78 -7.83 17.74 -3.24
N PRO A 79 -8.79 17.36 -4.12
CA PRO A 79 -8.57 16.27 -5.07
C PRO A 79 -7.39 16.51 -6.03
N ASP A 80 -7.17 17.76 -6.42
CA ASP A 80 -6.06 18.16 -7.30
C ASP A 80 -4.71 18.15 -6.58
N TYR A 81 -4.69 18.10 -5.24
CA TYR A 81 -3.50 18.26 -4.41
C TYR A 81 -3.35 17.24 -3.25
N TYR A 82 -4.21 16.22 -3.13
CA TYR A 82 -4.36 15.42 -1.91
C TYR A 82 -3.05 14.76 -1.44
N ARG A 83 -2.24 14.26 -2.38
CA ARG A 83 -0.90 13.71 -2.13
C ARG A 83 0.14 14.72 -1.63
N LEU A 84 -0.12 16.04 -1.65
CA LEU A 84 0.76 17.04 -1.04
C LEU A 84 0.55 17.18 0.47
N TRP A 85 -0.66 16.85 0.96
CA TRP A 85 -1.05 16.99 2.35
C TRP A 85 -0.27 16.02 3.23
N TRP A 86 -0.22 14.74 2.83
CA TRP A 86 0.71 13.76 3.40
C TRP A 86 1.20 12.77 2.33
N PRO A 87 2.32 13.06 1.63
CA PRO A 87 2.80 12.27 0.48
C PRO A 87 3.10 10.80 0.75
N GLU A 88 3.27 10.44 2.03
CA GLU A 88 3.63 9.10 2.48
C GLU A 88 2.41 8.24 2.83
N MET A 89 1.25 8.88 3.07
CA MET A 89 0.03 8.22 3.59
C MET A 89 -1.22 8.46 2.73
N HIS A 90 -1.28 9.55 1.96
CA HIS A 90 -2.40 9.84 1.07
C HIS A 90 -2.08 9.30 -0.33
N PHE A 91 -2.98 8.51 -0.93
CA PHE A 91 -2.68 7.79 -2.17
C PHE A 91 -3.58 8.23 -3.33
N VAL A 92 -4.89 8.28 -3.09
CA VAL A 92 -5.91 8.69 -4.07
C VAL A 92 -7.02 9.44 -3.36
N GLU A 93 -7.45 10.57 -3.91
CA GLU A 93 -8.79 11.10 -3.69
C GLU A 93 -9.44 11.32 -5.07
N GLU A 94 -10.46 10.53 -5.37
CA GLU A 94 -11.31 10.72 -6.54
C GLU A 94 -12.65 11.31 -6.09
N ARG A 95 -13.10 12.42 -6.69
CA ARG A 95 -14.42 13.03 -6.44
C ARG A 95 -15.19 13.22 -7.74
N HIS A 96 -16.48 12.89 -7.75
CA HIS A 96 -17.41 13.11 -8.87
C HIS A 96 -18.77 13.63 -8.39
N MET A 97 -19.36 14.55 -9.14
CA MET A 97 -20.67 15.13 -8.85
C MET A 97 -21.80 14.20 -9.30
N THR A 98 -22.78 13.93 -8.45
CA THR A 98 -23.98 13.15 -8.80
C THR A 98 -25.01 14.00 -9.56
N PRO A 99 -25.97 13.40 -10.28
CA PRO A 99 -27.12 14.13 -10.84
C PRO A 99 -27.93 14.92 -9.79
N GLU A 100 -27.89 14.49 -8.54
CA GLU A 100 -28.56 15.10 -7.38
C GLU A 100 -27.79 16.30 -6.80
N GLY A 101 -26.51 16.48 -7.16
CA GLY A 101 -25.65 17.55 -6.65
C GLY A 101 -24.85 17.19 -5.40
N GLU A 102 -24.78 15.90 -5.05
CA GLU A 102 -23.88 15.36 -4.03
C GLU A 102 -22.47 15.17 -4.64
N ILE A 103 -21.43 15.13 -3.81
CA ILE A 103 -20.11 14.70 -4.25
C ILE A 103 -19.86 13.28 -3.75
N ARG A 104 -19.68 12.31 -4.65
CA ARG A 104 -19.28 10.93 -4.31
C ARG A 104 -17.84 10.69 -4.68
N GLY A 105 -17.17 9.81 -3.96
CA GLY A 105 -15.74 9.62 -4.16
C GLY A 105 -15.14 8.36 -3.56
N ILE A 106 -13.85 8.19 -3.78
CA ILE A 106 -13.01 7.18 -3.15
C ILE A 106 -11.79 7.88 -2.57
N ILE A 107 -11.53 7.66 -1.28
CA ILE A 107 -10.26 7.99 -0.63
C ILE A 107 -9.48 6.68 -0.42
N LYS A 108 -8.21 6.65 -0.81
CA LYS A 108 -7.23 5.60 -0.47
C LYS A 108 -6.11 6.24 0.35
N GLU A 109 -5.91 5.75 1.58
CA GLU A 109 -4.93 6.31 2.51
C GLU A 109 -4.38 5.27 3.50
N MET A 110 -3.43 5.69 4.34
CA MET A 110 -2.80 4.90 5.40
C MET A 110 -3.01 5.56 6.78
N ILE A 111 -4.01 5.09 7.51
CA ILE A 111 -4.21 5.39 8.94
C ILE A 111 -3.30 4.43 9.71
N TRP A 112 -1.99 4.73 9.75
CA TRP A 112 -0.94 3.74 10.05
C TRP A 112 -1.19 2.88 11.31
N PRO A 113 -1.12 1.53 11.23
CA PRO A 113 -0.66 0.70 10.11
C PRO A 113 -1.79 0.20 9.19
N TYR A 114 -2.95 0.85 9.19
CA TYR A 114 -4.14 0.42 8.46
C TYR A 114 -4.27 1.12 7.10
N TYR A 115 -3.92 0.43 6.02
CA TYR A 115 -4.40 0.81 4.68
C TYR A 115 -5.93 0.85 4.72
N THR A 116 -6.50 1.95 4.22
CA THR A 116 -7.94 2.20 4.28
C THR A 116 -8.42 2.75 2.94
N GLU A 117 -9.51 2.18 2.44
CA GLU A 117 -10.17 2.58 1.21
C GLU A 117 -11.61 2.94 1.57
N PHE A 118 -11.92 4.23 1.59
CA PHE A 118 -13.23 4.76 1.92
C PHE A 118 -14.00 5.08 0.64
N ILE A 119 -15.21 4.52 0.49
CA ILE A 119 -16.21 5.11 -0.38
C ILE A 119 -16.81 6.28 0.40
N ILE A 120 -16.75 7.49 -0.15
CA ILE A 120 -17.23 8.70 0.52
C ILE A 120 -18.43 9.32 -0.19
N LEU A 121 -19.31 9.92 0.61
CA LEU A 121 -20.35 10.86 0.18
C LEU A 121 -20.13 12.16 0.93
N ILE A 122 -19.87 13.26 0.22
CA ILE A 122 -19.82 14.61 0.79
C ILE A 122 -21.13 15.32 0.42
N ASP A 123 -21.86 15.74 1.44
CA ASP A 123 -23.16 16.38 1.32
C ASP A 123 -23.06 17.92 1.12
N HIS A 124 -24.20 18.59 1.03
CA HIS A 124 -24.28 20.04 0.83
C HIS A 124 -23.84 20.89 2.04
N ASP A 125 -23.86 20.33 3.26
CA ASP A 125 -23.37 20.98 4.48
C ASP A 125 -21.88 20.68 4.75
N GLY A 126 -21.25 19.83 3.92
CA GLY A 126 -19.83 19.45 4.00
C GLY A 126 -19.55 18.28 4.94
N VAL A 127 -20.56 17.51 5.33
CA VAL A 127 -20.40 16.25 6.07
C VAL A 127 -19.86 15.18 5.12
N MET A 128 -18.77 14.52 5.51
CA MET A 128 -18.23 13.38 4.77
C MET A 128 -18.71 12.07 5.41
N GLU A 129 -19.64 11.38 4.77
CA GLU A 129 -20.12 10.05 5.19
C GLU A 129 -19.27 8.93 4.59
N PHE A 130 -18.91 7.94 5.40
CA PHE A 130 -18.21 6.72 4.99
C PHE A 130 -19.23 5.62 4.65
N LEU A 131 -19.18 5.09 3.43
CA LEU A 131 -20.15 4.10 2.94
C LEU A 131 -19.59 2.67 2.94
N SER A 132 -20.46 1.70 3.27
CA SER A 132 -20.24 0.27 3.05
C SER A 132 -20.32 -0.08 1.54
N PRO A 133 -19.89 -1.29 1.12
CA PRO A 133 -20.06 -1.75 -0.27
C PRO A 133 -21.51 -1.77 -0.77
N ASP A 134 -22.49 -1.92 0.12
CA ASP A 134 -23.92 -1.86 -0.20
C ASP A 134 -24.49 -0.41 -0.17
N GLY A 135 -23.66 0.58 0.18
CA GLY A 135 -24.03 2.00 0.23
C GLY A 135 -24.64 2.48 1.55
N GLU A 136 -24.54 1.70 2.63
CA GLU A 136 -25.00 2.12 3.97
C GLU A 136 -23.94 2.97 4.68
N VAL A 137 -24.37 4.03 5.39
CA VAL A 137 -23.48 4.91 6.15
C VAL A 137 -22.93 4.18 7.38
N MET A 138 -21.63 3.89 7.38
CA MET A 138 -20.92 3.26 8.50
C MET A 138 -20.47 4.28 9.56
N GLY A 139 -20.27 5.53 9.15
CA GLY A 139 -19.78 6.62 9.99
C GLY A 139 -19.70 7.94 9.22
N ALA A 140 -19.30 9.02 9.88
CA ALA A 140 -19.19 10.33 9.26
C ALA A 140 -18.08 11.19 9.90
N VAL A 141 -17.58 12.19 9.16
CA VAL A 141 -16.64 13.20 9.64
C VAL A 141 -17.29 14.58 9.57
N TYR A 142 -17.32 15.27 10.72
CA TYR A 142 -17.76 16.65 10.85
C TYR A 142 -16.55 17.57 11.05
N GLY A 143 -16.15 18.26 9.99
CA GLY A 143 -15.10 19.27 10.02
C GLY A 143 -15.59 20.64 10.49
N SER A 144 -14.81 21.34 11.31
CA SER A 144 -15.05 22.74 11.65
C SER A 144 -13.75 23.50 11.83
N VAL A 145 -13.72 24.77 11.40
CA VAL A 145 -12.48 25.58 11.36
C VAL A 145 -12.78 26.97 11.90
N THR A 146 -12.04 27.38 12.93
CA THR A 146 -12.21 28.69 13.59
C THR A 146 -10.92 29.52 13.47
N PRO A 147 -10.95 30.77 12.99
CA PRO A 147 -9.76 31.60 12.90
C PRO A 147 -9.23 31.99 14.30
N THR A 148 -7.92 31.93 14.50
CA THR A 148 -7.24 32.32 15.75
C THR A 148 -6.38 33.57 15.56
N SER A 149 -5.71 34.02 16.62
CA SER A 149 -4.69 35.08 16.53
C SER A 149 -3.40 34.70 15.79
N LYS A 150 -3.24 33.43 15.39
CA LYS A 150 -2.00 32.89 14.76
C LYS A 150 -2.23 32.06 13.50
N GLY A 151 -3.47 31.67 13.23
CA GLY A 151 -3.83 30.83 12.10
C GLY A 151 -5.26 30.34 12.24
N VAL A 152 -5.46 29.02 12.26
CA VAL A 152 -6.79 28.39 12.44
C VAL A 152 -6.75 27.30 13.51
N LEU A 153 -7.89 27.09 14.17
CA LEU A 153 -8.19 25.92 14.99
C LEU A 153 -9.03 24.98 14.12
N ILE A 154 -8.45 23.85 13.72
CA ILE A 154 -9.15 22.79 12.99
C ILE A 154 -9.66 21.78 14.01
N LYS A 155 -10.90 21.36 13.85
CA LYS A 155 -11.52 20.30 14.64
C LYS A 155 -12.26 19.33 13.72
N ALA A 156 -11.95 18.05 13.83
CA ALA A 156 -12.70 16.97 13.21
C ALA A 156 -13.41 16.15 14.30
N VAL A 157 -14.64 15.70 14.01
CA VAL A 157 -15.34 14.69 14.80
C VAL A 157 -15.62 13.52 13.87
N HIS A 158 -14.96 12.39 14.09
CA HIS A 158 -15.18 11.16 13.34
C HIS A 158 -16.13 10.29 14.15
N THR A 159 -17.40 10.26 13.75
CA THR A 159 -18.41 9.37 14.32
C THR A 159 -18.26 8.02 13.65
N LEU A 160 -17.75 7.03 14.39
CA LEU A 160 -17.43 5.68 13.92
C LEU A 160 -18.35 4.64 14.59
N PRO A 161 -18.41 3.38 14.13
CA PRO A 161 -19.16 2.33 14.82
C PRO A 161 -18.64 2.08 16.25
N ALA A 162 -19.51 1.88 17.23
CA ALA A 162 -19.15 1.74 18.65
C ALA A 162 -18.32 0.50 19.01
N LYS A 163 -18.07 -0.43 18.07
CA LYS A 163 -17.15 -1.58 18.23
C LYS A 163 -15.83 -1.39 17.48
N THR A 164 -15.56 -0.20 16.94
CA THR A 164 -14.28 0.14 16.30
C THR A 164 -13.13 -0.10 17.28
N PRO A 165 -12.06 -0.81 16.91
CA PRO A 165 -10.95 -1.06 17.82
C PRO A 165 -10.31 0.25 18.28
N GLN A 166 -10.03 0.37 19.58
CA GLN A 166 -9.35 1.56 20.12
C GLN A 166 -8.04 1.86 19.39
N SER A 167 -7.28 0.84 18.96
CA SER A 167 -6.05 1.06 18.20
C SER A 167 -6.24 1.66 16.80
N PHE A 168 -7.45 1.61 16.22
CA PHE A 168 -7.79 2.34 15.00
C PHE A 168 -8.20 3.78 15.31
N ILE A 169 -8.90 4.00 16.43
CA ILE A 169 -9.21 5.35 16.94
C ILE A 169 -7.91 6.11 17.28
N ASP A 170 -7.02 5.48 18.04
CA ASP A 170 -5.70 6.03 18.41
C ASP A 170 -4.89 6.38 17.14
N ALA A 171 -4.89 5.49 16.13
CA ALA A 171 -4.20 5.71 14.86
C ALA A 171 -4.84 6.82 14.00
N LEU A 172 -6.15 7.02 14.07
CA LEU A 172 -6.86 8.09 13.39
C LEU A 172 -6.64 9.45 14.08
N GLU A 173 -6.55 9.48 15.40
CA GLU A 173 -6.15 10.68 16.15
C GLU A 173 -4.69 11.06 15.84
N ASP A 174 -3.76 10.10 15.84
CA ASP A 174 -2.37 10.35 15.42
C ASP A 174 -2.30 10.81 13.94
N HIS A 175 -3.07 10.18 13.04
CA HIS A 175 -3.13 10.55 11.61
C HIS A 175 -3.63 11.99 11.41
N PHE A 176 -4.76 12.38 12.02
CA PHE A 176 -5.24 13.77 11.97
C PHE A 176 -4.21 14.76 12.54
N HIS A 177 -3.49 14.39 13.61
CA HIS A 177 -2.48 15.28 14.16
C HIS A 177 -1.32 15.48 13.18
N ASP A 178 -0.87 14.44 12.49
CA ASP A 178 0.26 14.49 11.58
C ASP A 178 -0.09 15.05 10.18
N GLU A 179 -1.31 14.89 9.67
CA GLU A 179 -1.75 15.54 8.42
C GLU A 179 -1.84 17.08 8.58
N VAL A 180 -2.48 17.58 9.66
CA VAL A 180 -2.82 19.02 9.74
C VAL A 180 -1.62 19.88 10.16
N GLN A 181 -0.59 19.27 10.73
CA GLN A 181 0.63 19.99 11.11
C GLN A 181 1.53 20.34 9.93
N ASP A 182 1.34 19.67 8.79
CA ASP A 182 2.17 19.85 7.61
C ASP A 182 1.57 20.87 6.62
N LEU A 183 0.29 21.23 6.78
CA LEU A 183 -0.37 22.31 6.02
C LEU A 183 0.44 23.63 5.97
N PRO A 184 1.03 24.15 7.08
CA PRO A 184 1.86 25.36 7.03
C PRO A 184 3.15 25.24 6.21
N ARG A 185 3.59 24.02 5.87
CA ARG A 185 4.81 23.76 5.07
C ARG A 185 4.60 24.08 3.59
N PHE A 186 3.38 23.97 3.08
CA PHE A 186 3.09 24.12 1.64
C PHE A 186 1.87 24.99 1.32
N LEU A 187 0.82 24.98 2.15
CA LEU A 187 -0.46 25.62 1.80
C LEU A 187 -0.37 27.14 1.52
N PRO A 188 0.47 27.95 2.21
CA PRO A 188 0.59 29.37 1.87
C PRO A 188 1.13 29.63 0.46
N GLU A 189 2.15 28.87 0.04
CA GLU A 189 2.80 29.03 -1.27
C GLU A 189 1.95 28.39 -2.40
N LEU A 190 1.29 27.27 -2.10
CA LEU A 190 0.29 26.61 -2.96
C LEU A 190 -0.94 27.50 -3.21
N TYR A 191 -1.44 28.20 -2.19
CA TYR A 191 -2.56 29.13 -2.33
C TYR A 191 -2.19 30.37 -3.17
N GLU A 192 -0.95 30.84 -3.08
CA GLU A 192 -0.47 31.98 -3.87
C GLU A 192 -0.10 31.60 -5.33
N ASN A 193 0.37 30.37 -5.58
CA ASN A 193 0.92 29.92 -6.87
C ASN A 193 0.50 28.47 -7.21
N PRO A 194 -0.81 28.16 -7.32
CA PRO A 194 -1.31 26.80 -7.49
C PRO A 194 -0.81 26.07 -8.74
N GLU A 195 -0.39 26.82 -9.77
CA GLU A 195 0.18 26.30 -11.01
C GLU A 195 1.65 25.83 -10.90
N LEU A 196 2.31 26.05 -9.76
CA LEU A 196 3.68 25.58 -9.49
C LEU A 196 3.73 24.21 -8.80
N TYR A 197 2.57 23.63 -8.50
CA TYR A 197 2.44 22.37 -7.75
C TYR A 197 1.83 21.26 -8.61
N GLU A 198 2.56 20.15 -8.68
CA GLU A 198 2.09 18.87 -9.21
C GLU A 198 1.98 17.87 -8.03
N GLN A 199 1.09 16.88 -8.14
CA GLN A 199 1.02 15.84 -7.10
C GLN A 199 2.25 14.92 -7.15
N PRO A 200 2.79 14.49 -5.99
CA PRO A 200 3.82 13.46 -5.92
C PRO A 200 3.41 12.19 -6.68
N PRO A 201 4.19 11.72 -7.68
CA PRO A 201 3.80 10.62 -8.55
C PRO A 201 3.78 9.28 -7.80
N THR A 202 2.84 8.40 -8.16
CA THR A 202 2.86 6.99 -7.75
C THR A 202 4.04 6.26 -8.39
N GLY A 203 4.41 5.09 -7.87
CA GLY A 203 5.39 4.23 -8.54
C GLY A 203 4.92 3.74 -9.92
N HIS A 204 3.61 3.74 -10.19
CA HIS A 204 3.08 3.46 -11.53
C HIS A 204 3.35 4.65 -12.48
N ASP A 205 3.01 5.87 -12.05
CA ASP A 205 3.33 7.12 -12.78
C ASP A 205 4.83 7.21 -13.10
N VAL A 206 5.68 6.93 -12.10
CA VAL A 206 7.15 6.94 -12.23
C VAL A 206 7.64 5.94 -13.27
N LEU A 207 7.16 4.69 -13.26
CA LEU A 207 7.56 3.70 -14.27
C LEU A 207 6.96 4.01 -15.66
N HIS A 208 5.77 4.60 -15.73
CA HIS A 208 5.09 4.89 -16.98
C HIS A 208 5.72 6.07 -17.75
N GLU A 209 6.06 7.16 -17.07
CA GLU A 209 6.79 8.27 -17.71
C GLU A 209 8.24 7.88 -18.03
N ALA A 210 8.89 7.08 -17.16
CA ALA A 210 10.19 6.51 -17.46
C ALA A 210 10.17 5.60 -18.71
N TYR A 211 9.13 4.78 -18.88
CA TYR A 211 8.94 3.93 -20.06
C TYR A 211 8.88 4.76 -21.35
N LYS A 212 8.01 5.78 -21.38
CA LYS A 212 7.89 6.72 -22.51
C LYS A 212 9.20 7.42 -22.82
N ALA A 213 9.93 7.85 -21.80
CA ALA A 213 11.17 8.61 -21.94
C ALA A 213 12.40 7.77 -22.36
N SER A 214 12.34 6.44 -22.25
CA SER A 214 13.51 5.57 -22.48
C SER A 214 13.70 5.10 -23.93
N GLU A 215 12.75 5.36 -24.83
CA GLU A 215 12.76 4.89 -26.24
C GLU A 215 12.99 3.36 -26.44
N GLY A 216 12.83 2.55 -25.38
CA GLY A 216 13.08 1.11 -25.36
C GLY A 216 14.39 0.66 -24.69
N ASP A 217 15.26 1.60 -24.26
CA ASP A 217 16.43 1.28 -23.43
C ASP A 217 15.99 0.90 -22.00
N VAL A 218 16.77 0.01 -21.36
CA VAL A 218 16.47 -0.57 -20.03
C VAL A 218 17.67 -0.55 -19.08
N VAL A 219 17.39 -0.58 -17.79
CA VAL A 219 18.34 -0.82 -16.69
C VAL A 219 17.99 -2.11 -15.95
N GLU A 220 18.99 -2.89 -15.56
CA GLU A 220 18.82 -4.11 -14.75
C GLU A 220 19.16 -3.82 -13.28
N LEU A 221 18.16 -3.90 -12.41
CA LEU A 221 18.36 -4.06 -10.96
C LEU A 221 18.50 -5.54 -10.65
N ILE A 222 19.63 -5.96 -10.08
CA ILE A 222 19.94 -7.37 -9.80
C ILE A 222 20.19 -7.54 -8.30
N VAL A 223 19.42 -8.39 -7.63
CA VAL A 223 19.62 -8.68 -6.20
C VAL A 223 19.68 -10.18 -5.92
N ASP A 224 20.74 -10.57 -5.23
CA ASP A 224 21.05 -11.94 -4.83
C ASP A 224 20.82 -12.12 -3.33
N GLN A 225 19.93 -13.04 -2.92
CA GLN A 225 19.68 -13.33 -1.50
C GLN A 225 19.78 -14.83 -1.19
N GLU A 226 20.18 -15.19 0.02
CA GLU A 226 19.97 -16.53 0.59
C GLU A 226 18.96 -16.45 1.74
N ILE A 227 17.94 -17.30 1.70
CA ILE A 227 16.83 -17.33 2.64
C ILE A 227 16.87 -18.68 3.36
N ALA A 228 17.37 -18.68 4.59
CA ALA A 228 17.47 -19.88 5.41
C ALA A 228 16.09 -20.37 5.88
N GLY A 229 15.95 -21.69 6.03
CA GLY A 229 14.74 -22.34 6.56
C GLY A 229 13.62 -22.61 5.55
N ILE A 230 13.69 -22.04 4.34
CA ILE A 230 12.67 -22.23 3.28
C ILE A 230 13.16 -23.27 2.26
N THR A 231 12.34 -24.26 1.97
CA THR A 231 12.61 -25.26 0.91
C THR A 231 11.99 -24.84 -0.42
N MET A 232 12.42 -25.45 -1.53
CA MET A 232 11.76 -25.23 -2.83
C MET A 232 10.27 -25.61 -2.79
N GLU A 233 9.89 -26.65 -2.03
CA GLU A 233 8.49 -27.07 -1.85
C GLU A 233 7.64 -26.01 -1.12
N MET A 234 8.22 -25.26 -0.19
CA MET A 234 7.55 -24.13 0.47
C MET A 234 7.39 -22.94 -0.49
N TRP A 235 8.41 -22.64 -1.31
CA TRP A 235 8.35 -21.57 -2.30
C TRP A 235 7.36 -21.88 -3.43
N ASP A 236 7.40 -23.09 -3.98
CA ASP A 236 6.45 -23.54 -5.02
C ASP A 236 5.00 -23.50 -4.50
N TRP A 237 4.78 -23.77 -3.20
CA TRP A 237 3.47 -23.57 -2.56
C TRP A 237 3.12 -22.09 -2.39
N TRP A 238 4.07 -21.25 -1.96
CA TRP A 238 3.87 -19.80 -1.82
C TRP A 238 3.47 -19.16 -3.15
N ALA A 239 4.15 -19.50 -4.24
CA ALA A 239 3.83 -19.02 -5.58
C ALA A 239 2.38 -19.25 -6.01
N ILE A 240 1.78 -20.38 -5.60
CA ILE A 240 0.42 -20.77 -5.96
C ILE A 240 -0.64 -20.14 -5.03
N ASN A 241 -0.29 -19.90 -3.75
CA ASN A 241 -1.24 -19.52 -2.70
C ASN A 241 -1.01 -18.09 -2.16
N GLY A 242 0.03 -17.40 -2.62
CA GLY A 242 0.51 -16.13 -2.04
C GLY A 242 -0.47 -14.97 -2.18
N VAL A 243 -1.32 -14.96 -3.21
CA VAL A 243 -2.35 -13.93 -3.47
C VAL A 243 -3.27 -13.73 -2.25
N GLU A 244 -3.91 -14.81 -1.78
CA GLU A 244 -4.78 -14.78 -0.58
C GLU A 244 -4.04 -14.42 0.72
N ASN A 245 -2.71 -14.51 0.72
CA ASN A 245 -1.87 -14.38 1.90
C ASN A 245 -0.92 -13.17 1.78
N TYR A 246 -1.07 -12.29 0.78
CA TYR A 246 -0.06 -11.28 0.41
C TYR A 246 0.28 -10.31 1.54
N ARG A 247 -0.72 -9.94 2.35
CA ARG A 247 -0.55 -9.09 3.54
C ARG A 247 0.14 -9.78 4.72
N LEU A 248 0.42 -11.09 4.67
CA LEU A 248 1.33 -11.72 5.63
C LEU A 248 2.80 -11.45 5.28
N TRP A 249 3.06 -11.14 4.01
CA TRP A 249 4.39 -11.10 3.45
C TRP A 249 5.06 -9.77 3.88
N TRP A 250 4.48 -8.60 3.58
CA TRP A 250 4.78 -7.33 4.28
C TRP A 250 3.52 -6.70 4.88
N PRO A 251 3.15 -7.04 6.14
CA PRO A 251 1.95 -6.54 6.80
C PRO A 251 1.79 -5.01 6.80
N GLU A 252 2.91 -4.28 6.80
CA GLU A 252 2.96 -2.83 6.85
C GLU A 252 2.99 -2.12 5.47
N MET A 253 3.27 -2.84 4.37
CA MET A 253 3.41 -2.23 3.02
C MET A 253 2.54 -2.88 1.95
N HIS A 254 2.00 -4.08 2.19
CA HIS A 254 1.20 -4.84 1.21
C HIS A 254 -0.27 -4.78 1.59
N PHE A 255 -1.11 -4.25 0.69
CA PHE A 255 -2.49 -3.89 1.02
C PHE A 255 -3.50 -4.78 0.31
N VAL A 256 -3.40 -4.87 -1.00
CA VAL A 256 -4.35 -5.62 -1.84
C VAL A 256 -3.58 -6.41 -2.89
N ASN A 257 -4.02 -7.64 -3.14
CA ASN A 257 -3.52 -8.49 -4.21
C ASN A 257 -4.73 -9.23 -4.82
N GLU A 258 -5.18 -8.78 -5.98
CA GLU A 258 -6.39 -9.26 -6.63
C GLU A 258 -6.07 -9.92 -7.98
N MET A 259 -6.44 -11.20 -8.12
CA MET A 259 -6.33 -11.88 -9.41
C MET A 259 -7.60 -11.69 -10.25
N SER A 260 -7.45 -11.17 -11.46
CA SER A 260 -8.52 -10.99 -12.44
C SER A 260 -8.21 -11.73 -13.75
N MET A 261 -9.25 -12.09 -14.50
CA MET A 261 -9.12 -12.73 -15.81
C MET A 261 -9.41 -11.72 -16.91
N THR A 262 -8.42 -11.46 -17.77
CA THR A 262 -8.53 -10.53 -18.90
C THR A 262 -8.50 -11.28 -20.24
N PRO A 263 -8.87 -10.63 -21.38
CA PRO A 263 -8.70 -11.22 -22.71
C PRO A 263 -7.26 -11.62 -23.07
N TYR A 264 -6.27 -11.11 -22.32
CA TYR A 264 -4.84 -11.36 -22.51
C TYR A 264 -4.28 -12.44 -21.55
N GLY A 265 -5.09 -12.95 -20.62
CA GLY A 265 -4.67 -13.91 -19.59
C GLY A 265 -4.99 -13.47 -18.17
N PRO A 266 -4.52 -14.21 -17.15
CA PRO A 266 -4.63 -13.79 -15.76
C PRO A 266 -3.78 -12.54 -15.51
N ARG A 267 -4.32 -11.60 -14.74
CA ARG A 267 -3.58 -10.46 -14.20
C ARG A 267 -3.70 -10.41 -12.70
N ILE A 268 -2.73 -9.76 -12.08
CA ILE A 268 -2.68 -9.53 -10.64
C ILE A 268 -2.59 -8.02 -10.44
N THR A 269 -3.60 -7.41 -9.82
CA THR A 269 -3.52 -6.02 -9.36
C THR A 269 -2.95 -6.03 -7.95
N ILE A 270 -1.82 -5.35 -7.75
CA ILE A 270 -1.18 -5.21 -6.45
C ILE A 270 -1.22 -3.75 -6.01
N LYS A 271 -1.75 -3.49 -4.82
CA LYS A 271 -1.66 -2.20 -4.11
C LYS A 271 -0.62 -2.33 -3.00
N GLU A 272 0.50 -1.61 -3.09
CA GLU A 272 1.62 -1.72 -2.16
C GLU A 272 2.49 -0.44 -2.11
N MET A 273 3.26 -0.29 -1.03
CA MET A 273 4.27 0.77 -0.86
C MET A 273 5.68 0.30 -1.22
N ILE A 274 6.24 0.89 -2.27
CA ILE A 274 7.68 0.89 -2.57
C ILE A 274 8.24 2.19 -1.99
N TRP A 275 8.37 2.23 -0.66
CA TRP A 275 8.51 3.47 0.12
C TRP A 275 9.53 4.48 -0.47
N PRO A 276 9.16 5.76 -0.69
CA PRO A 276 7.91 6.42 -0.28
C PRO A 276 6.76 6.29 -1.31
N TYR A 277 6.95 5.56 -2.41
CA TYR A 277 5.98 5.51 -3.51
C TYR A 277 4.83 4.54 -3.21
N TYR A 278 3.60 5.06 -3.12
CA TYR A 278 2.40 4.22 -3.32
C TYR A 278 2.38 3.70 -4.75
N THR A 279 1.99 2.44 -4.92
CA THR A 279 1.93 1.77 -6.21
C THR A 279 0.64 0.96 -6.36
N GLU A 280 0.02 1.05 -7.53
CA GLU A 280 -1.10 0.19 -7.94
C GLU A 280 -0.72 -0.48 -9.25
N PHE A 281 0.09 -1.55 -9.16
CA PHE A 281 0.62 -2.25 -10.33
C PHE A 281 -0.38 -3.29 -10.84
N CYS A 282 -0.74 -3.17 -12.11
CA CYS A 282 -1.32 -4.30 -12.85
C CYS A 282 -0.18 -5.15 -13.40
N LEU A 283 -0.09 -6.42 -12.99
CA LEU A 283 0.93 -7.37 -13.42
C LEU A 283 0.33 -8.41 -14.36
N SER A 284 1.09 -8.81 -15.39
CA SER A 284 0.76 -9.95 -16.24
C SER A 284 1.85 -11.03 -16.14
N ILE A 285 1.45 -12.29 -16.14
CA ILE A 285 2.40 -13.40 -16.28
C ILE A 285 2.91 -13.41 -17.73
N ILE A 286 4.23 -13.29 -17.93
CA ILE A 286 4.90 -13.26 -19.23
C ILE A 286 6.00 -14.32 -19.29
N GLU A 287 6.60 -14.55 -20.47
CA GLU A 287 7.64 -15.57 -20.61
C GLU A 287 8.86 -15.23 -19.75
N GLY A 288 9.03 -15.97 -18.65
CA GLY A 288 10.15 -15.81 -17.72
C GLY A 288 10.01 -14.66 -16.73
N GLY A 289 8.82 -14.07 -16.50
CA GLY A 289 8.67 -13.01 -15.51
C GLY A 289 7.23 -12.60 -15.19
N ALA A 290 7.09 -11.67 -14.25
CA ALA A 290 5.90 -10.84 -14.10
C ALA A 290 6.20 -9.49 -14.80
N GLY A 291 5.36 -9.10 -15.76
CA GLY A 291 5.47 -7.82 -16.46
C GLY A 291 4.66 -6.73 -15.77
N PHE A 292 5.27 -5.58 -15.50
CA PHE A 292 4.58 -4.37 -15.06
C PHE A 292 3.83 -3.75 -16.24
N MET A 293 2.51 -3.64 -16.17
CA MET A 293 1.68 -3.24 -17.32
C MET A 293 1.36 -1.73 -17.32
N SER A 294 1.46 -1.11 -18.49
CA SER A 294 0.93 0.24 -18.75
C SER A 294 -0.61 0.23 -18.80
N PRO A 295 -1.27 1.40 -18.73
CA PRO A 295 -2.73 1.49 -18.90
C PRO A 295 -3.18 0.98 -20.26
N ASP A 296 -2.36 1.20 -21.29
CA ASP A 296 -2.55 0.73 -22.66
C ASP A 296 -2.23 -0.77 -22.86
N ASN A 297 -1.83 -1.47 -21.79
CA ASN A 297 -1.53 -2.91 -21.75
C ASN A 297 -0.19 -3.31 -22.36
N GLU A 298 0.78 -2.40 -22.42
CA GLU A 298 2.16 -2.66 -22.82
C GLU A 298 3.02 -3.06 -21.61
N VAL A 299 4.10 -3.82 -21.81
CA VAL A 299 5.03 -4.21 -20.74
C VAL A 299 6.05 -3.09 -20.53
N MET A 300 5.93 -2.36 -19.43
CA MET A 300 6.83 -1.25 -19.07
C MET A 300 8.16 -1.74 -18.47
N GLY A 301 8.12 -2.90 -17.81
CA GLY A 301 9.28 -3.56 -17.20
C GLY A 301 8.92 -4.99 -16.79
N GLN A 302 9.90 -5.73 -16.29
CA GLN A 302 9.75 -7.15 -15.94
C GLN A 302 10.51 -7.48 -14.65
N LEU A 303 9.87 -8.15 -13.70
CA LEU A 303 10.52 -8.76 -12.54
C LEU A 303 10.60 -10.29 -12.73
N THR A 304 11.80 -10.83 -12.53
CA THR A 304 12.15 -12.24 -12.77
C THR A 304 12.89 -12.81 -11.58
N HIS A 305 12.58 -14.04 -11.16
CA HIS A 305 13.26 -14.74 -10.07
C HIS A 305 13.76 -16.12 -10.50
N THR A 306 15.06 -16.36 -10.33
CA THR A 306 15.67 -17.68 -10.50
C THR A 306 16.06 -18.25 -9.13
N LEU A 307 15.56 -19.45 -8.82
CA LEU A 307 15.77 -20.10 -7.53
C LEU A 307 16.77 -21.26 -7.60
N LYS A 308 17.47 -21.48 -6.49
CA LYS A 308 18.42 -22.56 -6.32
C LYS A 308 18.47 -23.02 -4.86
N GLU A 309 18.19 -24.30 -4.65
CA GLU A 309 18.28 -24.94 -3.33
C GLU A 309 19.71 -24.92 -2.76
N THR A 310 19.84 -24.71 -1.45
CA THR A 310 21.09 -24.74 -0.67
C THR A 310 20.94 -25.70 0.52
N PRO A 311 22.03 -26.10 1.20
CA PRO A 311 21.95 -26.99 2.36
C PRO A 311 21.22 -26.41 3.59
N GLY A 312 20.84 -25.13 3.57
CA GLY A 312 20.13 -24.45 4.65
C GLY A 312 18.84 -23.74 4.24
N GLY A 313 18.46 -23.78 2.95
CA GLY A 313 17.27 -23.10 2.44
C GLY A 313 17.33 -22.90 0.91
N ILE A 314 16.99 -21.71 0.44
CA ILE A 314 17.06 -21.33 -0.98
C ILE A 314 17.93 -20.08 -1.19
N LYS A 315 18.72 -20.07 -2.25
CA LYS A 315 19.23 -18.84 -2.84
C LYS A 315 18.28 -18.41 -3.94
N ILE A 316 17.92 -17.14 -3.95
CA ILE A 316 17.15 -16.49 -4.99
C ILE A 316 17.99 -15.42 -5.69
N HIS A 317 17.77 -15.30 -6.99
CA HIS A 317 18.41 -14.34 -7.87
C HIS A 317 17.28 -13.55 -8.55
N SER A 318 17.07 -12.33 -8.07
CA SER A 318 16.03 -11.41 -8.51
C SER A 318 16.59 -10.44 -9.54
N VAL A 319 15.90 -10.28 -10.68
CA VAL A 319 16.25 -9.31 -11.72
C VAL A 319 15.00 -8.49 -12.05
N ALA A 320 15.07 -7.18 -11.86
CA ALA A 320 14.08 -6.23 -12.36
C ALA A 320 14.66 -5.50 -13.57
N VAL A 321 14.06 -5.73 -14.74
CA VAL A 321 14.31 -4.96 -15.96
C VAL A 321 13.35 -3.78 -15.95
N LEU A 322 13.89 -2.57 -15.80
CA LEU A 322 13.15 -1.31 -15.71
C LEU A 322 13.51 -0.41 -16.91
N PRO A 323 12.69 0.58 -17.27
CA PRO A 323 13.07 1.61 -18.23
C PRO A 323 14.38 2.33 -17.83
N ALA A 324 15.27 2.62 -18.79
CA ALA A 324 16.55 3.26 -18.50
C ALA A 324 16.44 4.65 -17.83
N MET A 325 15.32 5.34 -18.03
CA MET A 325 15.00 6.64 -17.43
C MET A 325 14.29 6.54 -16.07
N THR A 326 14.15 5.35 -15.48
CA THR A 326 13.57 5.21 -14.12
C THR A 326 14.45 5.96 -13.10
N PRO A 327 13.89 6.87 -12.28
CA PRO A 327 14.65 7.63 -11.30
C PRO A 327 15.41 6.71 -10.35
N GLN A 328 16.69 7.02 -10.08
CA GLN A 328 17.51 6.21 -9.16
C GLN A 328 16.86 6.11 -7.78
N SER A 329 16.12 7.10 -7.30
CA SER A 329 15.36 7.01 -6.04
C SER A 329 14.28 5.94 -6.07
N PHE A 330 13.68 5.63 -7.22
CA PHE A 330 12.74 4.51 -7.38
C PHE A 330 13.50 3.18 -7.56
N VAL A 331 14.65 3.17 -8.24
CA VAL A 331 15.51 1.97 -8.33
C VAL A 331 16.05 1.59 -6.94
N ASP A 332 16.50 2.56 -6.15
CA ASP A 332 16.93 2.41 -4.76
C ASP A 332 15.74 2.06 -3.85
N ALA A 333 14.56 2.66 -4.05
CA ALA A 333 13.36 2.29 -3.31
C ALA A 333 12.85 0.89 -3.68
N LEU A 334 13.08 0.39 -4.89
CA LEU A 334 12.83 -1.00 -5.26
C LEU A 334 13.96 -1.91 -4.74
N GLU A 335 15.22 -1.48 -4.75
CA GLU A 335 16.36 -2.21 -4.16
C GLU A 335 16.30 -2.22 -2.63
N ALA A 336 15.62 -1.29 -1.96
CA ALA A 336 15.41 -1.23 -0.50
C ALA A 336 14.00 -1.63 -0.09
N HIS A 337 13.05 -1.61 -1.02
CA HIS A 337 12.00 -2.60 -0.98
C HIS A 337 12.67 -3.97 -0.91
N ILE A 338 13.92 -4.23 -1.43
CA ILE A 338 14.90 -5.41 -1.41
C ILE A 338 15.97 -5.54 -0.22
N ASN A 339 16.18 -6.76 0.39
CA ASN A 339 16.42 -7.47 1.76
C ASN A 339 15.45 -8.09 3.02
N TYR A 340 14.15 -8.20 3.60
CA TYR A 340 12.62 -7.88 3.66
C TYR A 340 11.65 -9.09 3.94
N GLU A 341 10.31 -8.98 3.72
CA GLU A 341 9.27 -9.92 3.17
C GLU A 341 9.64 -11.37 2.70
N MET A 342 10.24 -11.75 1.56
CA MET A 342 11.15 -12.93 1.46
C MET A 342 12.08 -13.31 2.64
N GLN A 343 12.95 -12.43 3.18
CA GLN A 343 13.65 -12.70 4.47
C GLN A 343 12.67 -12.77 5.67
N ASP A 344 11.40 -12.43 5.49
CA ASP A 344 10.31 -12.57 6.44
C ASP A 344 9.42 -13.80 6.11
N LEU A 345 9.52 -14.39 4.91
CA LEU A 345 8.95 -15.71 4.62
C LEU A 345 9.61 -16.68 5.58
N LYS A 346 10.88 -16.50 5.96
CA LYS A 346 11.49 -17.33 7.01
C LYS A 346 10.90 -17.09 8.42
N ARG A 347 10.20 -15.97 8.65
CA ARG A 347 9.40 -15.69 9.87
C ARG A 347 8.08 -16.47 9.85
N PHE A 348 7.36 -16.54 8.72
CA PHE A 348 5.99 -17.10 8.69
C PHE A 348 5.75 -18.26 7.71
N LEU A 349 6.38 -18.32 6.53
CA LEU A 349 6.09 -19.29 5.48
C LEU A 349 6.27 -20.76 5.91
N PRO A 350 7.33 -21.17 6.66
CA PRO A 350 7.43 -22.53 7.16
C PRO A 350 6.23 -22.94 8.04
N GLU A 351 5.77 -22.05 8.92
CA GLU A 351 4.62 -22.34 9.82
C GLU A 351 3.29 -22.30 9.05
N LEU A 352 3.11 -21.32 8.16
CA LEU A 352 1.95 -21.22 7.27
C LEU A 352 1.82 -22.45 6.37
N TYR A 353 2.91 -22.87 5.74
CA TYR A 353 2.99 -24.10 4.94
C TYR A 353 2.65 -25.33 5.80
N ALA A 354 3.19 -25.43 7.02
CA ALA A 354 2.88 -26.52 7.95
C ALA A 354 1.38 -26.60 8.27
N GLN A 355 0.77 -25.45 8.57
CA GLN A 355 -0.64 -25.33 8.93
C GLN A 355 -1.57 -25.66 7.74
N LYS A 356 -1.28 -25.11 6.55
CA LYS A 356 -2.13 -25.22 5.36
C LYS A 356 -2.01 -26.60 4.67
N THR A 357 -0.87 -27.29 4.81
CA THR A 357 -0.65 -28.62 4.20
C THR A 357 -0.73 -29.80 5.19
N GLY A 358 -0.67 -29.54 6.50
CA GLY A 358 -0.57 -30.55 7.55
C GLY A 358 0.84 -31.15 7.74
N ASN A 359 1.84 -30.73 6.96
CA ASN A 359 3.20 -31.30 6.96
C ASN A 359 4.10 -30.80 8.13
N LEU A 360 3.58 -30.74 9.36
CA LEU A 360 4.28 -30.22 10.55
C LEU A 360 5.70 -30.81 10.72
N GLN A 361 5.88 -32.12 10.47
CA GLN A 361 7.19 -32.77 10.64
C GLN A 361 8.25 -32.34 9.62
N ARG A 362 7.88 -31.91 8.40
CA ARG A 362 8.84 -31.34 7.44
C ARG A 362 9.20 -29.91 7.80
N ALA A 363 8.17 -29.08 8.03
CA ALA A 363 8.36 -27.65 8.27
C ALA A 363 9.26 -27.33 9.46
N ILE A 364 9.13 -28.10 10.55
CA ILE A 364 9.95 -27.91 11.76
C ILE A 364 11.39 -28.43 11.60
N LEU A 365 11.67 -29.30 10.61
CA LEU A 365 12.96 -29.99 10.47
C LEU A 365 13.79 -29.53 9.26
N GLY A 366 13.20 -28.89 8.25
CA GLY A 366 13.89 -28.40 7.05
C GLY A 366 14.56 -29.52 6.23
N ARG A 367 13.91 -30.68 6.12
CA ARG A 367 14.44 -31.94 5.53
C ARG A 367 13.34 -32.80 4.92
#